data_AF-A0A318ZHG5-F1
#
_entry.id   AF-A0A318ZHG5-F1
#
_cell.length_a   1.000
_cell.length_b   1.000
_cell.length_c   1.000
_cell.angle_alpha   90.00
_cell.angle_beta   90.00
_cell.angle_gamma   90.00
#
_symmetry.space_group_name_H-M   'P 1'
#
loop_
_entity.id
_entity.type
_entity.pdbx_description
1 polymer ?
#
loop_
_entity_poly.entity_id
_entity_poly.type
_entity_poly.pdbx_seq_one_letter_code
_entity_poly.pdbx_strand_id
1 'polypeptide(L)'
;MSSSSFFGLEGLHVLITGAAGGIGRRAVQEFLDQGCKVTALDLRPLELAQAPADVYSRLHMLQGDITDEESIRSSVSQATKRFGPINILIANAGITDEGQDYPLWELPLELWEKTYRVNVRGTFLTIKHFLRSAQQTQQALGRELDNLAIVVTGSETGRFGQEGHAEYASGKAGLQEDGLVRRVQNEIVRLNRRARINAVAPGWVDTPRIEGRLDDPKELWVEAQATVSQRKIARPEEVARTMAFLASHRAAGHISGQCLRVDGGMEGRLVWKESEETTTTGCRELSLVSSIPSTLTTPKRNKIRVAVSIDLDAVSGWLGTGQHPENILADYSAGFFAARVGVPRLVRMLKKLNLADRCTWFIPGHSAESFPDEVRQVVETGCEIGLHGYAHEGAYQLTVEQERDVLVKCIEIATKLTGQKPVGYRAPLYQLRESTMDLLEEFGFEYDASLTDHDCHPFFAPRRPPLEPIDFSRPAASWMHPIPQSPTTPDRRPLVCVPCNWYMEDMTPMQFLPHAPNSHGYTDVRVIENMWKDRFLWIRENEEEPIFPVLMHPDTSGMTHVIGMLERLLRWLQGWGEEVEFCQTGEIARWFREREMAMSSVC
;
A
#
# COMPACT_ATOMS: atom_id res chain seq x y z
N MET A 1 21.63 4.62 -41.26
CA MET A 1 21.58 4.63 -39.78
C MET A 1 20.91 3.33 -39.37
N SER A 2 21.68 2.39 -38.81
CA SER A 2 21.12 1.08 -38.39
C SER A 2 20.05 1.33 -37.33
N SER A 3 18.82 0.88 -37.60
CA SER A 3 17.72 0.87 -36.63
C SER A 3 18.15 0.06 -35.41
N SER A 4 18.49 0.72 -34.30
CA SER A 4 18.81 0.04 -33.04
C SER A 4 17.52 -0.50 -32.41
N SER A 5 17.52 -1.77 -32.00
CA SER A 5 16.43 -2.40 -31.26
C SER A 5 16.06 -1.60 -30.02
N PHE A 6 14.84 -1.77 -29.55
CA PHE A 6 14.33 -1.10 -28.35
C PHE A 6 15.26 -1.27 -27.14
N PHE A 7 15.85 -2.46 -26.94
CA PHE A 7 16.76 -2.72 -25.83
C PHE A 7 18.21 -2.30 -26.09
N GLY A 8 18.66 -2.16 -27.34
CA GLY A 8 20.03 -1.72 -27.64
C GLY A 8 21.09 -2.68 -27.09
N LEU A 9 20.86 -3.99 -27.20
CA LEU A 9 21.73 -5.05 -26.68
C LEU A 9 22.60 -5.70 -27.77
N GLU A 10 22.42 -5.33 -29.03
CA GLU A 10 23.03 -5.97 -30.18
C GLU A 10 24.56 -5.97 -30.08
N GLY A 11 25.16 -7.13 -30.36
CA GLY A 11 26.62 -7.30 -30.36
C GLY A 11 27.27 -7.31 -28.98
N LEU A 12 26.54 -7.03 -27.90
CA LEU A 12 27.04 -7.16 -26.54
C LEU A 12 27.24 -8.63 -26.16
N HIS A 13 28.19 -8.87 -25.27
CA HIS A 13 28.49 -10.21 -24.79
C HIS A 13 27.80 -10.48 -23.45
N VAL A 14 27.02 -11.56 -23.40
CA VAL A 14 26.24 -12.02 -22.25
C VAL A 14 26.79 -13.34 -21.75
N LEU A 15 27.09 -13.44 -20.45
CA LEU A 15 27.35 -14.71 -19.77
C LEU A 15 26.11 -15.13 -19.00
N ILE A 16 25.61 -16.34 -19.24
CA ILE A 16 24.40 -16.88 -18.59
C ILE A 16 24.77 -18.16 -17.85
N THR A 17 24.52 -18.22 -16.53
CA THR A 17 24.70 -19.44 -15.74
C THR A 17 23.39 -20.21 -15.57
N GLY A 18 23.47 -21.54 -15.46
CA GLY A 18 22.27 -22.38 -15.40
C GLY A 18 21.55 -22.43 -16.75
N ALA A 19 22.33 -22.30 -17.83
CA ALA A 19 21.83 -22.11 -19.19
C ALA A 19 21.03 -23.31 -19.74
N ALA A 20 21.21 -24.52 -19.20
CA ALA A 20 20.42 -25.70 -19.56
C ALA A 20 19.14 -25.84 -18.72
N GLY A 21 18.90 -24.96 -17.74
CA GLY A 21 17.67 -24.91 -16.94
C GLY A 21 16.44 -24.41 -17.72
N GLY A 22 15.25 -24.49 -17.11
CA GLY A 22 14.00 -24.03 -17.75
C GLY A 22 14.03 -22.55 -18.14
N ILE A 23 14.32 -21.66 -17.19
CA ILE A 23 14.49 -20.22 -17.42
C ILE A 23 15.77 -19.93 -18.23
N GLY A 24 16.87 -20.61 -17.90
CA GLY A 24 18.17 -20.37 -18.54
C GLY A 24 18.17 -20.60 -20.05
N ARG A 25 17.49 -21.66 -20.52
CA ARG A 25 17.34 -21.93 -21.97
C ARG A 25 16.62 -20.81 -22.69
N ARG A 26 15.56 -20.26 -22.09
CA ARG A 26 14.83 -19.12 -22.66
C ARG A 26 15.63 -17.83 -22.58
N ALA A 27 16.41 -17.61 -21.52
CA ALA A 27 17.33 -16.48 -21.46
C ALA A 27 18.38 -16.54 -22.58
N VAL A 28 18.98 -17.72 -22.84
CA VAL A 28 19.91 -17.91 -23.98
C VAL A 28 19.23 -17.53 -25.30
N GLN A 29 18.02 -18.03 -25.55
CA GLN A 29 17.29 -17.72 -26.77
C GLN A 29 16.96 -16.23 -26.89
N GLU A 30 16.41 -15.62 -25.83
CA GLU A 30 16.03 -14.19 -25.82
C GLU A 30 17.25 -13.30 -26.12
N PHE A 31 18.40 -13.50 -25.47
CA PHE A 31 19.58 -12.69 -25.75
C PHE A 31 20.16 -12.95 -27.15
N LEU A 32 20.04 -14.16 -27.70
CA LEU A 32 20.40 -14.43 -29.11
C LEU A 32 19.45 -13.72 -30.08
N ASP A 33 18.16 -13.67 -29.79
CA ASP A 33 17.16 -12.97 -30.61
C ASP A 33 17.38 -11.44 -30.59
N GLN A 34 17.85 -10.90 -29.46
CA GLN A 34 18.26 -9.49 -29.33
C GLN A 34 19.62 -9.17 -29.99
N GLY A 35 20.23 -10.11 -30.72
CA GLY A 35 21.47 -9.88 -31.45
C GLY A 35 22.75 -9.97 -30.60
N CYS A 36 22.69 -10.45 -29.35
CA CYS A 36 23.86 -10.59 -28.49
C CYS A 36 24.77 -11.75 -28.93
N LYS A 37 25.99 -11.75 -28.38
CA LYS A 37 26.87 -12.92 -28.28
C LYS A 37 26.66 -13.53 -26.91
N VAL A 38 26.33 -14.82 -26.83
CA VAL A 38 25.96 -15.49 -25.59
C VAL A 38 26.97 -16.58 -25.27
N THR A 39 27.54 -16.51 -24.07
CA THR A 39 28.22 -17.65 -23.44
C THR A 39 27.25 -18.32 -22.47
N ALA A 40 26.87 -19.56 -22.77
CA ALA A 40 25.98 -20.39 -21.98
C ALA A 40 26.80 -21.32 -21.09
N LEU A 41 26.74 -21.15 -19.77
CA LEU A 41 27.46 -21.94 -18.78
C LEU A 41 26.49 -22.79 -17.96
N ASP A 42 26.70 -24.09 -17.92
CA ASP A 42 25.92 -25.02 -17.08
C ASP A 42 26.77 -26.25 -16.71
N LEU A 43 26.33 -27.02 -15.72
CA LEU A 43 26.90 -28.33 -15.40
C LEU A 43 26.55 -29.36 -16.48
N ARG A 44 25.40 -29.21 -17.12
CA ARG A 44 24.90 -30.09 -18.17
C ARG A 44 25.18 -29.50 -19.55
N PRO A 45 25.41 -30.32 -20.59
CA PRO A 45 25.49 -29.82 -21.94
C PRO A 45 24.17 -29.15 -22.33
N LEU A 46 24.26 -28.00 -22.99
CA LEU A 46 23.09 -27.34 -23.57
C LEU A 46 22.74 -28.01 -24.90
N GLU A 47 21.55 -28.59 -24.99
CA GLU A 47 21.02 -29.13 -26.24
C GLU A 47 20.13 -28.10 -26.93
N LEU A 48 20.59 -27.58 -28.06
CA LEU A 48 19.78 -26.79 -29.00
C LEU A 48 19.63 -27.61 -30.28
N ALA A 49 18.53 -28.32 -30.41
CA ALA A 49 18.23 -29.06 -31.64
C ALA A 49 18.04 -28.08 -32.81
N GLN A 50 18.88 -28.20 -33.84
CA GLN A 50 18.72 -27.54 -35.15
C GLN A 50 18.72 -26.00 -35.14
N ALA A 51 19.59 -25.36 -34.35
CA ALA A 51 19.77 -23.91 -34.48
C ALA A 51 20.42 -23.55 -35.84
N PRO A 52 20.01 -22.48 -36.53
CA PRO A 52 20.65 -22.07 -37.78
C PRO A 52 22.11 -21.61 -37.55
N ALA A 53 22.94 -21.69 -38.59
CA ALA A 53 24.40 -21.52 -38.48
C ALA A 53 24.83 -20.15 -37.92
N ASP A 54 24.02 -19.12 -38.13
CA ASP A 54 24.22 -17.77 -37.60
C ASP A 54 24.09 -17.71 -36.07
N VAL A 55 23.21 -18.52 -35.48
CA VAL A 55 23.05 -18.66 -34.03
C VAL A 55 24.28 -19.30 -33.40
N TYR A 56 24.82 -20.36 -34.01
CA TYR A 56 26.05 -21.00 -33.54
C TYR A 56 27.28 -20.07 -33.59
N SER A 57 27.30 -19.09 -34.48
CA SER A 57 28.39 -18.11 -34.54
C SER A 57 28.43 -17.17 -33.32
N ARG A 58 27.26 -16.93 -32.71
CA ARG A 58 27.06 -16.02 -31.57
C ARG A 58 26.86 -16.75 -30.25
N LEU A 59 26.81 -18.09 -30.26
CA LEU A 59 26.66 -18.91 -29.06
C LEU A 59 27.97 -19.65 -28.73
N HIS A 60 28.36 -19.61 -27.46
CA HIS A 60 29.46 -20.40 -26.92
C HIS A 60 28.97 -21.20 -25.72
N MET A 61 28.93 -22.51 -25.85
CA MET A 61 28.51 -23.40 -24.77
C MET A 61 29.74 -23.85 -23.98
N LEU A 62 29.68 -23.67 -22.66
CA LEU A 62 30.71 -24.08 -21.72
C LEU A 62 30.09 -24.99 -20.66
N GLN A 63 30.83 -26.02 -20.30
CA GLN A 63 30.49 -26.87 -19.16
C GLN A 63 31.33 -26.44 -17.96
N GLY A 64 30.69 -26.14 -16.84
CA GLY A 64 31.39 -25.72 -15.63
C GLY A 64 30.51 -25.72 -14.39
N ASP A 65 31.15 -25.82 -13.23
CA ASP A 65 30.50 -25.86 -11.93
C ASP A 65 30.63 -24.50 -11.25
N ILE A 66 29.51 -23.85 -10.99
CA ILE A 66 29.51 -22.54 -10.33
C ILE A 66 29.94 -22.60 -8.86
N THR A 67 29.94 -23.79 -8.27
CA THR A 67 30.43 -24.02 -6.91
C THR A 67 31.95 -24.14 -6.85
N ASP A 68 32.64 -24.35 -7.98
CA ASP A 68 34.08 -24.34 -8.01
C ASP A 68 34.61 -22.98 -8.48
N GLU A 69 35.46 -22.36 -7.67
CA GLU A 69 36.01 -21.04 -7.98
C GLU A 69 36.95 -21.11 -9.20
N GLU A 70 37.69 -22.20 -9.35
CA GLU A 70 38.60 -22.38 -10.48
C GLU A 70 37.81 -22.62 -11.78
N SER A 71 36.75 -23.42 -11.71
CA SER A 71 35.83 -23.62 -12.83
C SER A 71 35.22 -22.29 -13.34
N ILE A 72 34.74 -21.41 -12.43
CA ILE A 72 34.23 -20.09 -12.82
C ILE A 72 35.33 -19.21 -13.42
N ARG A 73 36.51 -19.17 -12.80
CA ARG A 73 37.66 -18.39 -13.30
C ARG A 73 38.04 -18.82 -14.72
N SER A 74 38.12 -20.12 -14.95
CA SER A 74 38.38 -20.72 -16.27
C SER A 74 37.28 -20.38 -17.27
N SER A 75 36.01 -20.51 -16.88
CA SER A 75 34.85 -20.25 -17.74
C SER A 75 34.79 -18.78 -18.18
N VAL A 76 35.02 -17.83 -17.27
CA VAL A 76 35.08 -16.40 -17.59
C VAL A 76 36.25 -16.09 -18.54
N SER A 77 37.41 -16.74 -18.35
CA SER A 77 38.57 -16.60 -19.24
C SER A 77 38.26 -17.10 -20.66
N GLN A 78 37.64 -18.28 -20.78
CA GLN A 78 37.23 -18.86 -22.06
C GLN A 78 36.19 -18.00 -22.77
N ALA A 79 35.17 -17.53 -22.03
CA ALA A 79 34.15 -16.61 -22.53
C ALA A 79 34.80 -15.34 -23.12
N THR A 80 35.71 -14.73 -22.36
CA THR A 80 36.39 -13.49 -22.76
C THR A 80 37.28 -13.71 -23.98
N LYS A 81 37.96 -14.85 -24.07
CA LYS A 81 38.79 -15.23 -25.23
C LYS A 81 37.95 -15.41 -26.50
N ARG A 82 36.72 -15.92 -26.39
CA ARG A 82 35.85 -16.21 -27.54
C ARG A 82 35.18 -14.97 -28.12
N PHE A 83 34.55 -14.15 -27.27
CA PHE A 83 33.71 -13.03 -27.73
C PHE A 83 34.20 -11.65 -27.29
N GLY A 84 35.27 -11.59 -26.50
CA GLY A 84 35.78 -10.35 -25.91
C GLY A 84 35.13 -10.04 -24.56
N PRO A 85 35.23 -8.78 -24.10
CA PRO A 85 34.72 -8.34 -22.81
C PRO A 85 33.28 -8.78 -22.55
N ILE A 86 32.98 -9.29 -21.36
CA ILE A 86 31.59 -9.61 -20.96
C ILE A 86 30.92 -8.32 -20.51
N ASN A 87 29.79 -7.97 -21.12
CA ASN A 87 29.02 -6.78 -20.75
C ASN A 87 27.91 -7.12 -19.75
N ILE A 88 27.26 -8.27 -19.93
CA ILE A 88 26.06 -8.64 -19.18
C ILE A 88 26.28 -9.99 -18.50
N LEU A 89 25.96 -10.07 -17.22
CA LEU A 89 25.89 -11.32 -16.47
C LEU A 89 24.45 -11.63 -16.09
N ILE A 90 23.97 -12.80 -16.49
CA ILE A 90 22.72 -13.39 -16.01
C ILE A 90 23.08 -14.54 -15.05
N ALA A 91 23.08 -14.22 -13.75
CA ALA A 91 23.36 -15.18 -12.68
C ALA A 91 22.09 -15.94 -12.33
N ASN A 92 21.77 -16.95 -13.14
CA ASN A 92 20.49 -17.67 -13.09
C ASN A 92 20.57 -19.07 -12.46
N ALA A 93 21.75 -19.68 -12.40
CA ALA A 93 21.92 -21.01 -11.83
C ALA A 93 21.38 -21.09 -10.38
N GLY A 94 20.62 -22.16 -10.11
CA GLY A 94 20.12 -22.46 -8.78
C GLY A 94 19.45 -23.81 -8.70
N ILE A 95 19.40 -24.36 -7.49
CA ILE A 95 18.73 -25.61 -7.16
C ILE A 95 17.81 -25.45 -5.97
N THR A 96 16.81 -26.32 -5.94
CA THR A 96 15.97 -26.64 -4.80
C THR A 96 15.57 -28.11 -4.97
N ASP A 97 15.19 -28.76 -3.88
CA ASP A 97 14.64 -30.12 -3.90
C ASP A 97 13.12 -30.02 -3.94
N GLU A 98 12.53 -30.13 -5.13
CA GLU A 98 11.07 -30.00 -5.32
C GLU A 98 10.32 -31.31 -5.00
N GLY A 99 11.02 -32.41 -4.75
CA GLY A 99 10.39 -33.73 -4.61
C GLY A 99 10.02 -34.11 -3.17
N GLN A 100 10.48 -33.34 -2.19
CA GLN A 100 10.28 -33.59 -0.77
C GLN A 100 10.17 -32.28 0.00
N ASP A 101 9.17 -32.20 0.88
CA ASP A 101 9.00 -31.09 1.81
C ASP A 101 9.55 -31.50 3.18
N TYR A 102 10.56 -30.76 3.66
CA TYR A 102 11.15 -31.02 4.98
C TYR A 102 10.69 -29.96 5.99
N PRO A 103 10.04 -30.34 7.10
CA PRO A 103 9.96 -29.42 8.22
C PRO A 103 11.39 -29.08 8.69
N LEU A 104 11.61 -27.86 9.17
CA LEU A 104 12.97 -27.34 9.43
C LEU A 104 13.80 -28.25 10.35
N TRP A 105 13.17 -28.91 11.33
CA TRP A 105 13.85 -29.80 12.28
C TRP A 105 14.21 -31.19 11.71
N GLU A 106 13.74 -31.54 10.51
CA GLU A 106 14.09 -32.80 9.81
C GLU A 106 14.90 -32.56 8.53
N LEU A 107 15.13 -31.28 8.17
CA LEU A 107 15.90 -30.91 6.98
C LEU A 107 17.35 -31.41 7.08
N PRO A 108 17.80 -32.29 6.17
CA PRO A 108 19.18 -32.78 6.20
C PRO A 108 20.19 -31.66 6.02
N LEU A 109 21.22 -31.62 6.87
CA LEU A 109 22.26 -30.59 6.81
C LEU A 109 22.98 -30.60 5.45
N GLU A 110 23.21 -31.78 4.88
CA GLU A 110 23.86 -31.94 3.58
C GLU A 110 23.06 -31.29 2.45
N LEU A 111 21.73 -31.34 2.52
CA LEU A 111 20.84 -30.67 1.56
C LEU A 111 20.94 -29.16 1.72
N TRP A 112 20.86 -28.66 2.96
CA TRP A 112 21.05 -27.23 3.26
C TRP A 112 22.37 -26.70 2.70
N GLU A 113 23.48 -27.38 3.02
CA GLU A 113 24.82 -27.00 2.56
C GLU A 113 24.95 -27.07 1.04
N LYS A 114 24.37 -28.09 0.40
CA LYS A 114 24.36 -28.22 -1.07
C LYS A 114 23.62 -27.05 -1.72
N THR A 115 22.42 -26.71 -1.24
CA THR A 115 21.62 -25.60 -1.77
C THR A 115 22.32 -24.27 -1.58
N TYR A 116 22.88 -23.99 -0.40
CA TYR A 116 23.65 -22.77 -0.14
C TYR A 116 24.93 -22.68 -0.98
N ARG A 117 25.64 -23.81 -1.14
CA ARG A 117 26.87 -23.89 -1.94
C ARG A 117 26.62 -23.53 -3.40
N VAL A 118 25.48 -23.95 -3.97
CA VAL A 118 25.09 -23.60 -5.34
C VAL A 118 24.50 -22.20 -5.41
N ASN A 119 23.40 -21.95 -4.69
CA ASN A 119 22.59 -20.75 -4.88
C ASN A 119 23.29 -19.49 -4.38
N VAL A 120 23.88 -19.55 -3.18
CA VAL A 120 24.47 -18.37 -2.54
C VAL A 120 25.94 -18.23 -2.92
N ARG A 121 26.75 -19.25 -2.58
CA ARG A 121 28.19 -19.20 -2.85
C ARG A 121 28.50 -19.18 -4.35
N GLY A 122 27.81 -20.00 -5.15
CA GLY A 122 28.03 -20.02 -6.60
C GLY A 122 27.65 -18.71 -7.30
N THR A 123 26.54 -18.07 -6.89
CA THR A 123 26.16 -16.73 -7.38
C THR A 123 27.22 -15.68 -7.01
N PHE A 124 27.68 -15.69 -5.76
CA PHE A 124 28.77 -14.82 -5.31
C PHE A 124 30.04 -14.98 -6.15
N LEU A 125 30.51 -16.22 -6.35
CA LEU A 125 31.71 -16.50 -7.14
C LEU A 125 31.57 -16.02 -8.58
N THR A 126 30.40 -16.25 -9.18
CA THR A 126 30.08 -15.81 -10.54
C THR A 126 30.17 -14.28 -10.66
N ILE A 127 29.52 -13.53 -9.75
CA ILE A 127 29.55 -12.06 -9.74
C ILE A 127 30.97 -11.56 -9.50
N LYS A 128 31.69 -12.13 -8.53
CA LYS A 128 33.08 -11.76 -8.20
C LYS A 128 33.99 -11.84 -9.43
N HIS A 129 33.96 -12.96 -10.16
CA HIS A 129 34.84 -13.17 -11.31
C HIS A 129 34.41 -12.39 -12.56
N PHE A 130 33.11 -12.17 -12.75
CA PHE A 130 32.62 -11.24 -13.77
C PHE A 130 33.14 -9.82 -13.52
N LEU A 131 32.99 -9.29 -12.30
CA LEU A 131 33.46 -7.96 -11.93
C LEU A 131 34.99 -7.82 -12.03
N ARG A 132 35.75 -8.85 -11.62
CA ARG A 132 37.20 -8.88 -11.79
C ARG A 132 37.61 -8.82 -13.26
N SER A 133 36.95 -9.60 -14.12
CA SER A 133 37.21 -9.58 -15.56
C SER A 133 36.87 -8.21 -16.19
N ALA A 134 35.76 -7.60 -15.80
CA ALA A 134 35.38 -6.26 -16.23
C ALA A 134 36.41 -5.21 -15.80
N GLN A 135 36.88 -5.25 -14.54
CA GLN A 135 37.91 -4.35 -14.02
C GLN A 135 39.21 -4.45 -14.84
N GLN A 136 39.73 -5.66 -15.02
CA GLN A 136 40.97 -5.91 -15.77
C GLN A 136 40.86 -5.43 -17.22
N THR A 137 39.71 -5.71 -17.85
CA THR A 137 39.44 -5.29 -19.23
C THR A 137 39.38 -3.77 -19.35
N GLN A 138 38.66 -3.08 -18.46
CA GLN A 138 38.58 -1.62 -18.48
C GLN A 138 39.93 -0.95 -18.26
N GLN A 139 40.76 -1.51 -17.37
CA GLN A 139 42.14 -1.04 -17.16
C GLN A 139 42.98 -1.21 -18.43
N ALA A 140 42.89 -2.36 -19.09
CA ALA A 140 43.61 -2.63 -20.34
C ALA A 140 43.14 -1.72 -21.51
N LEU A 141 41.83 -1.42 -21.57
CA LEU A 141 41.25 -0.56 -22.61
C LEU A 141 41.39 0.94 -22.32
N GLY A 142 41.70 1.33 -21.07
CA GLY A 142 41.74 2.73 -20.63
C GLY A 142 40.38 3.43 -20.63
N ARG A 143 39.27 2.69 -20.69
CA ARG A 143 37.90 3.22 -20.71
C ARG A 143 36.91 2.28 -20.02
N GLU A 144 35.78 2.83 -19.58
CA GLU A 144 34.67 2.06 -19.04
C GLU A 144 34.00 1.21 -20.14
N LEU A 145 33.53 0.01 -19.77
CA LEU A 145 32.74 -0.84 -20.66
C LEU A 145 31.34 -0.26 -20.83
N ASP A 146 30.83 -0.35 -22.05
CA ASP A 146 29.46 0.02 -22.35
C ASP A 146 28.50 -1.07 -21.85
N ASN A 147 27.39 -0.66 -21.25
CA ASN A 147 26.34 -1.52 -20.70
C ASN A 147 26.82 -2.65 -19.77
N LEU A 148 27.49 -2.31 -18.67
CA LEU A 148 27.87 -3.28 -17.63
C LEU A 148 26.67 -3.60 -16.72
N ALA A 149 26.05 -4.77 -16.88
CA ALA A 149 24.82 -5.12 -16.16
C ALA A 149 24.87 -6.53 -15.55
N ILE A 150 24.33 -6.67 -14.34
CA ILE A 150 24.14 -7.96 -13.68
C ILE A 150 22.65 -8.15 -13.38
N VAL A 151 22.11 -9.30 -13.76
CA VAL A 151 20.76 -9.71 -13.38
C VAL A 151 20.85 -11.03 -12.63
N VAL A 152 20.36 -11.04 -11.39
CA VAL A 152 20.34 -12.22 -10.52
C VAL A 152 18.94 -12.84 -10.52
N THR A 153 18.84 -14.16 -10.65
CA THR A 153 17.54 -14.84 -10.50
C THR A 153 17.21 -15.01 -9.02
N GLY A 154 16.20 -14.26 -8.58
CA GLY A 154 15.56 -14.34 -7.27
C GLY A 154 14.51 -15.45 -7.18
N SER A 155 13.54 -15.27 -6.29
CA SER A 155 12.33 -16.10 -6.10
C SER A 155 11.34 -15.40 -5.16
N GLU A 156 10.04 -15.56 -5.37
CA GLU A 156 9.02 -15.13 -4.39
C GLU A 156 9.14 -15.84 -3.04
N THR A 157 9.67 -17.06 -3.04
CA THR A 157 9.96 -17.81 -1.80
C THR A 157 10.95 -17.07 -0.89
N GLY A 158 11.82 -16.24 -1.46
CA GLY A 158 12.74 -15.38 -0.70
C GLY A 158 12.07 -14.15 -0.08
N ARG A 159 10.77 -13.94 -0.31
CA ARG A 159 9.97 -12.85 0.28
C ARG A 159 8.94 -13.39 1.26
N PHE A 160 8.14 -14.36 0.82
CA PHE A 160 7.01 -14.88 1.60
C PHE A 160 7.38 -16.14 2.40
N GLY A 161 8.54 -16.74 2.13
CA GLY A 161 8.86 -18.08 2.60
C GLY A 161 8.17 -19.15 1.75
N GLN A 162 8.56 -20.40 1.98
CA GLN A 162 7.87 -21.58 1.46
C GLN A 162 8.06 -22.68 2.51
N GLU A 163 6.95 -23.23 2.99
CA GLU A 163 7.00 -24.41 3.86
C GLU A 163 7.74 -25.55 3.13
N GLY A 164 8.52 -26.34 3.86
CA GLY A 164 9.32 -27.42 3.27
C GLY A 164 10.68 -27.04 2.68
N HIS A 165 10.94 -25.75 2.39
CA HIS A 165 12.13 -25.31 1.62
C HIS A 165 12.88 -24.13 2.26
N ALA A 166 13.17 -24.23 3.56
CA ALA A 166 13.81 -23.16 4.32
C ALA A 166 15.20 -22.79 3.76
N GLU A 167 15.99 -23.75 3.30
CA GLU A 167 17.32 -23.56 2.69
C GLU A 167 17.27 -22.77 1.38
N TYR A 168 16.23 -23.01 0.57
CA TYR A 168 16.03 -22.29 -0.68
C TYR A 168 15.52 -20.87 -0.45
N ALA A 169 14.46 -20.72 0.35
CA ALA A 169 13.85 -19.44 0.67
C ALA A 169 14.86 -18.47 1.31
N SER A 170 15.57 -18.91 2.35
CA SER A 170 16.60 -18.11 3.03
C SER A 170 17.76 -17.75 2.09
N GLY A 171 18.21 -18.68 1.24
CA GLY A 171 19.24 -18.42 0.23
C GLY A 171 18.83 -17.36 -0.79
N LYS A 172 17.60 -17.42 -1.31
CA LYS A 172 17.07 -16.44 -2.27
C LYS A 172 16.84 -15.08 -1.65
N ALA A 173 16.33 -15.03 -0.40
CA ALA A 173 16.23 -13.80 0.39
C ALA A 173 17.59 -13.10 0.50
N GLY A 174 18.66 -13.86 0.80
CA GLY A 174 20.03 -13.37 0.90
C GLY A 174 20.65 -12.86 -0.41
N LEU A 175 20.02 -13.08 -1.56
CA LEU A 175 20.51 -12.62 -2.86
C LEU A 175 19.82 -11.33 -3.35
N GLN A 176 18.50 -11.21 -3.20
CA GLN A 176 17.66 -10.32 -4.03
C GLN A 176 17.39 -8.91 -3.47
N GLU A 177 16.62 -8.73 -2.39
CA GLU A 177 16.12 -7.40 -1.97
C GLU A 177 16.99 -6.72 -0.91
N ASP A 178 17.34 -7.43 0.16
CA ASP A 178 18.16 -6.88 1.26
C ASP A 178 19.59 -7.46 1.33
N GLY A 179 19.90 -8.36 0.40
CA GLY A 179 21.13 -9.11 0.36
C GLY A 179 22.16 -8.62 -0.66
N LEU A 180 22.71 -9.58 -1.41
CA LEU A 180 23.88 -9.38 -2.28
C LEU A 180 23.67 -8.26 -3.31
N VAL A 181 22.52 -8.22 -4.00
CA VAL A 181 22.21 -7.20 -5.03
C VAL A 181 22.30 -5.79 -4.46
N ARG A 182 21.72 -5.55 -3.28
CA ARG A 182 21.68 -4.22 -2.64
C ARG A 182 23.06 -3.74 -2.14
N ARG A 183 23.97 -4.66 -1.83
CA ARG A 183 25.36 -4.34 -1.46
C ARG A 183 26.23 -4.09 -2.69
N VAL A 184 26.19 -4.99 -3.67
CA VAL A 184 26.99 -4.89 -4.89
C VAL A 184 26.64 -3.64 -5.70
N GLN A 185 25.38 -3.16 -5.70
CA GLN A 185 25.04 -1.94 -6.44
C GLN A 185 25.83 -0.71 -5.99
N ASN A 186 26.18 -0.61 -4.70
CA ASN A 186 26.91 0.54 -4.18
C ASN A 186 28.39 0.45 -4.56
N GLU A 187 28.91 -0.76 -4.74
CA GLU A 187 30.32 -1.03 -5.07
C GLU A 187 30.57 -0.98 -6.57
N ILE A 188 29.68 -1.56 -7.38
CA ILE A 188 29.85 -1.71 -8.84
C ILE A 188 29.97 -0.36 -9.55
N VAL A 189 29.31 0.68 -9.05
CA VAL A 189 29.39 2.04 -9.62
C VAL A 189 30.77 2.69 -9.48
N ARG A 190 31.59 2.25 -8.51
CA ARG A 190 32.99 2.69 -8.36
C ARG A 190 33.90 2.04 -9.41
N LEU A 191 33.51 0.87 -9.92
CA LEU A 191 34.19 0.16 -10.99
C LEU A 191 33.79 0.71 -12.36
N ASN A 192 32.51 1.03 -12.56
CA ASN A 192 31.99 1.64 -13.78
C ASN A 192 30.75 2.47 -13.46
N ARG A 193 30.77 3.75 -13.82
CA ARG A 193 29.72 4.74 -13.43
C ARG A 193 28.33 4.42 -13.97
N ARG A 194 28.25 3.60 -15.01
CA ARG A 194 27.01 3.19 -15.68
C ARG A 194 26.60 1.77 -15.32
N ALA A 195 27.33 1.10 -14.43
CA ALA A 195 27.06 -0.28 -14.07
C ALA A 195 25.84 -0.43 -13.17
N ARG A 196 25.12 -1.53 -13.35
CA ARG A 196 23.86 -1.82 -12.65
C ARG A 196 23.80 -3.28 -12.24
N ILE A 197 23.15 -3.53 -11.12
CA ILE A 197 22.78 -4.88 -10.69
C ILE A 197 21.34 -4.89 -10.22
N ASN A 198 20.56 -5.84 -10.68
CA ASN A 198 19.17 -6.03 -10.27
C ASN A 198 18.87 -7.53 -10.11
N ALA A 199 17.70 -7.85 -9.54
CA ALA A 199 17.16 -9.19 -9.48
C ALA A 199 15.85 -9.30 -10.27
N VAL A 200 15.58 -10.50 -10.78
CA VAL A 200 14.26 -10.92 -11.26
C VAL A 200 13.80 -12.06 -10.36
N ALA A 201 12.73 -11.85 -9.59
CA ALA A 201 12.16 -12.87 -8.72
C ALA A 201 10.87 -13.41 -9.35
N PRO A 202 10.89 -14.64 -9.89
CA PRO A 202 9.69 -15.27 -10.39
C PRO A 202 8.88 -15.90 -9.25
N GLY A 203 7.57 -16.02 -9.50
CA GLY A 203 6.70 -16.96 -8.77
C GLY A 203 6.84 -18.37 -9.37
N TRP A 204 5.75 -19.12 -9.41
CA TRP A 204 5.72 -20.39 -10.14
C TRP A 204 5.96 -20.16 -11.64
N VAL A 205 6.86 -20.95 -12.23
CA VAL A 205 7.22 -20.83 -13.65
C VAL A 205 7.03 -22.15 -14.36
N ASP A 206 6.23 -22.16 -15.42
CA ASP A 206 5.96 -23.32 -16.27
C ASP A 206 7.26 -23.85 -16.91
N THR A 207 7.91 -24.80 -16.24
CA THR A 207 9.17 -25.39 -16.68
C THR A 207 9.09 -26.91 -16.50
N PRO A 208 9.87 -27.69 -17.28
CA PRO A 208 9.96 -29.14 -17.11
C PRO A 208 10.44 -29.58 -15.72
N ARG A 209 10.87 -28.65 -14.85
CA ARG A 209 11.33 -28.93 -13.49
C ARG A 209 10.18 -29.03 -12.48
N ILE A 210 8.98 -28.57 -12.85
CA ILE A 210 7.74 -28.65 -12.06
C ILE A 210 6.89 -29.88 -12.46
N GLU A 211 7.20 -30.53 -13.58
CA GLU A 211 6.56 -31.80 -13.99
C GLU A 211 6.67 -32.82 -12.84
N GLY A 212 5.53 -33.13 -12.22
CA GLY A 212 5.41 -34.01 -11.05
C GLY A 212 4.82 -33.36 -9.79
N ARG A 213 5.02 -32.06 -9.54
CA ARG A 213 4.60 -31.38 -8.30
C ARG A 213 3.28 -30.61 -8.44
N LEU A 214 3.02 -30.05 -9.62
CA LEU A 214 1.75 -29.38 -9.93
C LEU A 214 0.91 -30.18 -10.94
N ASP A 215 1.11 -31.50 -10.98
CA ASP A 215 0.39 -32.40 -11.87
C ASP A 215 -1.05 -32.63 -11.38
N ASP A 216 -1.31 -32.47 -10.08
CA ASP A 216 -2.67 -32.38 -9.54
C ASP A 216 -3.24 -30.98 -9.83
N PRO A 217 -4.33 -30.86 -10.62
CA PRO A 217 -4.98 -29.59 -10.88
C PRO A 217 -5.38 -28.82 -9.61
N LYS A 218 -5.69 -29.52 -8.52
CA LYS A 218 -6.05 -28.88 -7.24
C LYS A 218 -4.83 -28.26 -6.57
N GLU A 219 -3.69 -28.93 -6.59
CA GLU A 219 -2.45 -28.43 -6.01
C GLU A 219 -1.90 -27.26 -6.84
N LEU A 220 -1.95 -27.37 -8.17
CA LEU A 220 -1.70 -26.26 -9.10
C LEU A 220 -2.59 -25.04 -8.81
N TRP A 221 -3.88 -25.29 -8.56
CA TRP A 221 -4.81 -24.22 -8.20
C TRP A 221 -4.41 -23.57 -6.87
N VAL A 222 -4.31 -24.35 -5.80
CA VAL A 222 -4.08 -23.84 -4.44
C VAL A 222 -2.72 -23.16 -4.28
N GLU A 223 -1.64 -23.79 -4.76
CA GLU A 223 -0.29 -23.26 -4.52
C GLU A 223 0.09 -22.14 -5.49
N ALA A 224 -0.46 -22.16 -6.71
CA ALA A 224 0.05 -21.33 -7.79
C ALA A 224 -0.95 -20.37 -8.44
N GLN A 225 -2.21 -20.78 -8.68
CA GLN A 225 -3.18 -19.93 -9.39
C GLN A 225 -4.03 -19.09 -8.43
N ALA A 226 -4.43 -19.67 -7.30
CA ALA A 226 -5.27 -19.04 -6.30
C ALA A 226 -4.52 -18.00 -5.46
N THR A 227 -3.18 -18.08 -5.40
CA THR A 227 -2.31 -17.14 -4.66
C THR A 227 -1.87 -15.94 -5.49
N VAL A 228 -2.25 -15.89 -6.77
CA VAL A 228 -1.76 -14.96 -7.79
C VAL A 228 -2.91 -14.16 -8.40
N SER A 229 -2.81 -12.82 -8.45
CA SER A 229 -3.87 -11.97 -9.00
C SER A 229 -4.22 -12.31 -10.47
N GLN A 230 -3.24 -12.68 -11.29
CA GLN A 230 -3.47 -13.05 -12.69
C GLN A 230 -4.02 -14.47 -12.91
N ARG A 231 -4.20 -15.29 -11.86
CA ARG A 231 -4.70 -16.68 -11.94
C ARG A 231 -3.91 -17.59 -12.90
N LYS A 232 -2.63 -17.29 -13.14
CA LYS A 232 -1.74 -18.07 -14.01
C LYS A 232 -0.31 -18.06 -13.47
N ILE A 233 0.43 -19.12 -13.78
CA ILE A 233 1.87 -19.20 -13.55
C ILE A 233 2.62 -18.45 -14.66
N ALA A 234 3.84 -18.00 -14.34
CA ALA A 234 4.68 -17.30 -15.29
C ALA A 234 5.22 -18.27 -16.35
N ARG A 235 5.41 -17.76 -17.57
CA ARG A 235 6.14 -18.49 -18.61
C ARG A 235 7.64 -18.17 -18.52
N PRO A 236 8.55 -19.11 -18.80
CA PRO A 236 9.99 -18.85 -18.76
C PRO A 236 10.42 -17.70 -19.68
N GLU A 237 9.70 -17.47 -20.79
CA GLU A 237 9.91 -16.35 -21.71
C GLU A 237 9.60 -15.00 -21.05
N GLU A 238 8.60 -14.92 -20.18
CA GLU A 238 8.25 -13.68 -19.45
C GLU A 238 9.38 -13.29 -18.49
N VAL A 239 9.99 -14.28 -17.83
CA VAL A 239 11.16 -14.09 -16.96
C VAL A 239 12.39 -13.67 -17.79
N ALA A 240 12.67 -14.36 -18.90
CA ALA A 240 13.80 -14.07 -19.78
C ALA A 240 13.74 -12.65 -20.38
N ARG A 241 12.56 -12.21 -20.82
CA ARG A 241 12.35 -10.84 -21.33
C ARG A 241 12.57 -9.78 -20.24
N THR A 242 12.16 -10.07 -19.01
CA THR A 242 12.41 -9.18 -17.87
C THR A 242 13.92 -9.07 -17.57
N MET A 243 14.65 -10.18 -17.70
CA MET A 243 16.12 -10.16 -17.61
C MET A 243 16.75 -9.30 -18.71
N ALA A 244 16.28 -9.40 -19.95
CA ALA A 244 16.75 -8.56 -21.05
C ALA A 244 16.43 -7.07 -20.83
N PHE A 245 15.24 -6.75 -20.33
CA PHE A 245 14.87 -5.39 -19.94
C PHE A 245 15.83 -4.81 -18.90
N LEU A 246 16.09 -5.51 -17.80
CA LEU A 246 16.99 -5.05 -16.73
C LEU A 246 18.47 -4.98 -17.18
N ALA A 247 18.87 -5.83 -18.13
CA ALA A 247 20.20 -5.79 -18.71
C ALA A 247 20.42 -4.58 -19.63
N SER A 248 19.36 -3.95 -20.15
CA SER A 248 19.44 -2.85 -21.11
C SER A 248 19.74 -1.50 -20.45
N HIS A 249 20.81 -0.83 -20.89
CA HIS A 249 21.07 0.57 -20.54
C HIS A 249 20.05 1.53 -21.12
N ARG A 250 19.41 1.18 -22.25
CA ARG A 250 18.45 2.04 -22.93
C ARG A 250 17.10 2.01 -22.22
N ALA A 251 16.65 0.83 -21.78
CA ALA A 251 15.36 0.66 -21.11
C ALA A 251 15.45 0.76 -19.59
N ALA A 252 16.55 0.30 -18.98
CA ALA A 252 16.74 0.24 -17.52
C ALA A 252 18.01 0.98 -17.05
N GLY A 253 18.47 1.99 -17.80
CA GLY A 253 19.72 2.70 -17.53
C GLY A 253 19.83 3.40 -16.17
N HIS A 254 18.70 3.60 -15.49
CA HIS A 254 18.64 4.19 -14.15
C HIS A 254 17.99 3.26 -13.10
N ILE A 255 17.92 1.95 -13.39
CA ILE A 255 17.38 0.94 -12.47
C ILE A 255 18.54 0.12 -11.92
N SER A 256 18.80 0.22 -10.62
CA SER A 256 19.81 -0.60 -9.91
C SER A 256 19.32 -0.89 -8.49
N GLY A 257 19.71 -2.05 -7.97
CA GLY A 257 19.33 -2.54 -6.64
C GLY A 257 17.88 -2.96 -6.50
N GLN A 258 17.16 -3.12 -7.61
CA GLN A 258 15.75 -3.49 -7.59
C GLN A 258 15.59 -5.00 -7.77
N CYS A 259 14.55 -5.55 -7.16
CA CYS A 259 14.05 -6.89 -7.43
C CYS A 259 12.72 -6.75 -8.18
N LEU A 260 12.70 -7.06 -9.48
CA LEU A 260 11.46 -7.09 -10.25
C LEU A 260 10.78 -8.44 -10.12
N ARG A 261 9.52 -8.40 -9.72
CA ARG A 261 8.68 -9.55 -9.46
C ARG A 261 8.01 -9.99 -10.77
N VAL A 262 8.14 -11.26 -11.13
CA VAL A 262 7.53 -11.89 -12.31
C VAL A 262 6.70 -13.08 -11.83
N ASP A 263 5.67 -12.76 -11.06
CA ASP A 263 4.90 -13.71 -10.26
C ASP A 263 3.38 -13.59 -10.49
N GLY A 264 2.94 -12.67 -11.36
CA GLY A 264 1.53 -12.43 -11.66
C GLY A 264 0.75 -11.71 -10.53
N GLY A 265 1.44 -11.12 -9.55
CA GLY A 265 0.82 -10.50 -8.37
C GLY A 265 0.59 -11.49 -7.23
N MET A 266 1.62 -12.25 -6.87
CA MET A 266 1.53 -13.23 -5.80
C MET A 266 1.49 -12.54 -4.42
N GLU A 267 0.51 -12.88 -3.56
CA GLU A 267 0.35 -12.22 -2.25
C GLU A 267 0.72 -13.11 -1.04
N GLY A 268 1.19 -14.34 -1.27
CA GLY A 268 1.51 -15.28 -0.17
C GLY A 268 0.29 -15.74 0.64
N ARG A 269 -0.92 -15.45 0.16
CA ARG A 269 -2.22 -15.90 0.68
C ARG A 269 -3.14 -16.24 -0.48
N LEU A 270 -4.21 -17.00 -0.23
CA LEU A 270 -5.25 -17.23 -1.22
C LEU A 270 -5.97 -15.91 -1.53
N VAL A 271 -5.92 -15.50 -2.79
CA VAL A 271 -6.60 -14.33 -3.35
C VAL A 271 -7.95 -14.73 -3.94
N TRP A 272 -8.06 -15.96 -4.46
CA TRP A 272 -9.26 -16.48 -5.11
C TRP A 272 -9.88 -17.63 -4.32
N LYS A 273 -11.21 -17.62 -4.16
CA LYS A 273 -11.97 -18.74 -3.56
C LYS A 273 -12.21 -19.84 -4.60
N GLU A 274 -12.30 -21.09 -4.16
CA GLU A 274 -12.67 -22.22 -5.05
C GLU A 274 -14.02 -21.98 -5.77
N SER A 275 -14.96 -21.29 -5.13
CA SER A 275 -16.25 -20.93 -5.75
C SER A 275 -16.13 -19.93 -6.90
N GLU A 276 -15.01 -19.21 -7.00
CA GLU A 276 -14.72 -18.23 -8.06
C GLU A 276 -13.94 -18.86 -9.23
N GLU A 277 -13.70 -20.17 -9.16
CA GLU A 277 -13.16 -21.00 -10.22
C GLU A 277 -14.20 -21.10 -11.35
N THR A 278 -14.11 -20.18 -12.29
CA THR A 278 -14.96 -20.16 -13.47
C THR A 278 -14.47 -21.25 -14.42
N THR A 279 -15.19 -22.37 -14.41
CA THR A 279 -15.34 -23.33 -15.51
C THR A 279 -14.57 -22.97 -16.79
N THR A 280 -13.47 -23.67 -17.03
CA THR A 280 -12.89 -23.87 -18.36
C THR A 280 -13.84 -24.69 -19.22
N THR A 281 -15.00 -24.13 -19.58
CA THR A 281 -15.85 -24.69 -20.63
C THR A 281 -15.49 -24.05 -21.96
N GLY A 282 -14.85 -24.86 -22.81
CA GLY A 282 -14.83 -24.81 -24.27
C GLY A 282 -14.90 -23.44 -24.93
N CYS A 283 -13.81 -23.07 -25.59
CA CYS A 283 -13.77 -22.04 -26.62
C CYS A 283 -14.96 -22.22 -27.59
N ARG A 284 -16.05 -21.46 -27.38
CA ARG A 284 -17.06 -21.21 -28.40
C ARG A 284 -16.55 -20.01 -29.17
N GLU A 285 -16.21 -20.21 -30.43
CA GLU A 285 -16.15 -19.14 -31.42
C GLU A 285 -17.49 -18.40 -31.37
N LEU A 286 -17.52 -17.28 -30.66
CA LEU A 286 -18.59 -16.32 -30.78
C LEU A 286 -18.34 -15.60 -32.10
N SER A 287 -19.11 -16.01 -33.11
CA SER A 287 -19.26 -15.27 -34.35
C SER A 287 -19.51 -13.80 -34.02
N LEU A 288 -18.70 -12.91 -34.63
CA LEU A 288 -18.87 -11.47 -34.59
C LEU A 288 -20.29 -11.08 -35.01
N VAL A 289 -21.20 -10.98 -34.04
CA VAL A 289 -22.45 -10.28 -34.22
C VAL A 289 -22.16 -8.81 -33.94
N SER A 290 -21.96 -8.10 -35.04
CA SER A 290 -22.06 -6.64 -35.11
C SER A 290 -23.44 -6.21 -34.60
N SER A 291 -23.52 -5.85 -33.34
CA SER A 291 -24.54 -4.92 -32.84
C SER A 291 -23.91 -4.08 -31.76
N ILE A 292 -23.28 -2.98 -32.17
CA ILE A 292 -22.97 -1.86 -31.29
C ILE A 292 -24.32 -1.35 -30.76
N PRO A 293 -24.62 -1.38 -29.45
CA PRO A 293 -25.60 -0.47 -28.90
C PRO A 293 -24.94 0.90 -28.94
N SER A 294 -25.39 1.73 -29.89
CA SER A 294 -25.07 3.15 -29.91
C SER A 294 -25.64 3.78 -28.65
N THR A 295 -24.71 4.18 -27.77
CA THR A 295 -24.77 5.03 -26.57
C THR A 295 -24.34 4.27 -25.32
N LEU A 296 -23.02 4.17 -25.13
CA LEU A 296 -22.47 4.28 -23.79
C LEU A 296 -22.87 5.68 -23.31
N THR A 297 -23.98 5.78 -22.58
CA THR A 297 -24.16 6.89 -21.66
C THR A 297 -22.89 6.93 -20.83
N THR A 298 -22.13 8.03 -20.93
CA THR A 298 -21.07 8.35 -19.97
C THR A 298 -21.62 8.02 -18.59
N PRO A 299 -20.97 7.15 -17.79
CA PRO A 299 -21.45 6.90 -16.44
C PRO A 299 -21.61 8.26 -15.77
N LYS A 300 -22.79 8.51 -15.19
CA LYS A 300 -23.00 9.69 -14.35
C LYS A 300 -21.86 9.68 -13.33
N ARG A 301 -20.92 10.61 -13.47
CA ARG A 301 -19.84 10.77 -12.50
C ARG A 301 -20.48 11.48 -11.31
N ASN A 302 -20.84 10.72 -10.29
CA ASN A 302 -21.46 11.27 -9.10
C ASN A 302 -20.46 12.20 -8.41
N LYS A 303 -20.92 13.40 -8.05
CA LYS A 303 -20.11 14.37 -7.33
C LYS A 303 -19.89 13.87 -5.90
N ILE A 304 -18.63 13.81 -5.46
CA ILE A 304 -18.23 13.36 -4.13
C ILE A 304 -17.90 14.60 -3.28
N ARG A 305 -18.61 14.74 -2.15
CA ARG A 305 -18.36 15.84 -1.21
C ARG A 305 -17.34 15.43 -0.16
N VAL A 306 -16.16 16.00 -0.21
CA VAL A 306 -15.10 15.73 0.76
C VAL A 306 -15.29 16.64 1.97
N ALA A 307 -15.45 16.04 3.15
CA ALA A 307 -15.60 16.75 4.42
C ALA A 307 -14.27 16.72 5.17
N VAL A 308 -13.43 17.75 4.99
CA VAL A 308 -12.20 17.88 5.78
C VAL A 308 -12.55 18.52 7.11
N SER A 309 -12.44 17.75 8.19
CA SER A 309 -12.69 18.20 9.56
C SER A 309 -11.45 18.09 10.43
N ILE A 310 -11.32 19.02 11.38
CA ILE A 310 -10.16 19.11 12.26
C ILE A 310 -10.62 19.23 13.71
N ASP A 311 -10.18 18.34 14.59
CA ASP A 311 -10.49 18.38 16.02
C ASP A 311 -9.27 18.91 16.79
N LEU A 312 -9.42 20.05 17.48
CA LEU A 312 -8.34 20.70 18.24
C LEU A 312 -8.31 20.24 19.70
N ASP A 313 -7.98 18.97 19.92
CA ASP A 313 -7.98 18.34 21.24
C ASP A 313 -6.97 18.99 22.18
N ALA A 314 -5.72 19.11 21.73
CA ALA A 314 -4.63 19.74 22.46
C ALA A 314 -4.57 19.30 23.93
N VAL A 315 -4.44 20.24 24.87
CA VAL A 315 -4.38 19.92 26.31
C VAL A 315 -5.70 19.35 26.82
N SER A 316 -6.84 19.76 26.26
CA SER A 316 -8.15 19.24 26.69
C SER A 316 -8.29 17.74 26.47
N GLY A 317 -7.75 17.19 25.38
CA GLY A 317 -7.76 15.74 25.15
C GLY A 317 -7.20 14.94 26.32
N TRP A 318 -6.13 15.44 26.97
CA TRP A 318 -5.51 14.83 28.15
C TRP A 318 -6.25 15.09 29.47
N LEU A 319 -7.14 16.10 29.51
CA LEU A 319 -7.93 16.46 30.68
C LEU A 319 -9.27 15.74 30.75
N GLY A 320 -9.87 15.44 29.60
CA GLY A 320 -11.16 14.76 29.49
C GLY A 320 -11.00 13.26 29.21
N THR A 321 -11.25 12.83 27.98
CA THR A 321 -11.23 11.40 27.60
C THR A 321 -9.87 10.72 27.78
N GLY A 322 -8.76 11.46 27.69
CA GLY A 322 -7.39 10.98 27.93
C GLY A 322 -6.90 11.15 29.37
N GLN A 323 -7.79 11.48 30.31
CA GLN A 323 -7.42 11.67 31.72
C GLN A 323 -6.90 10.37 32.35
N HIS A 324 -5.70 10.42 32.92
CA HIS A 324 -5.12 9.31 33.68
C HIS A 324 -4.32 9.85 34.88
N PRO A 325 -4.36 9.19 36.07
CA PRO A 325 -3.63 9.64 37.26
C PRO A 325 -2.10 9.66 37.09
N GLU A 326 -1.57 8.90 36.14
CA GLU A 326 -0.13 8.84 35.84
C GLU A 326 0.30 9.77 34.70
N ASN A 327 -0.61 10.58 34.13
CA ASN A 327 -0.25 11.56 33.11
C ASN A 327 0.85 12.49 33.63
N ILE A 328 1.91 12.64 32.85
CA ILE A 328 3.09 13.44 33.18
C ILE A 328 3.17 14.72 32.35
N LEU A 329 4.10 15.61 32.72
CA LEU A 329 4.34 16.86 31.99
C LEU A 329 4.57 16.64 30.48
N ALA A 330 5.20 15.53 30.10
CA ALA A 330 5.44 15.21 28.70
C ALA A 330 4.13 15.02 27.91
N ASP A 331 3.11 14.40 28.52
CA ASP A 331 1.81 14.17 27.90
C ASP A 331 1.09 15.49 27.64
N TYR A 332 1.00 16.34 28.66
CA TYR A 332 0.45 17.69 28.51
C TYR A 332 1.24 18.53 27.50
N SER A 333 2.57 18.36 27.44
CA SER A 333 3.41 19.06 26.45
C SER A 333 3.06 18.72 25.00
N ALA A 334 2.55 17.51 24.73
CA ALA A 334 2.05 17.14 23.42
C ALA A 334 0.79 17.96 23.04
N GLY A 335 -0.09 18.23 24.00
CA GLY A 335 -1.22 19.13 23.79
C GLY A 335 -0.80 20.57 23.48
N PHE A 336 0.27 21.07 24.13
CA PHE A 336 0.86 22.37 23.76
C PHE A 336 1.44 22.37 22.35
N PHE A 337 2.06 21.27 21.91
CA PHE A 337 2.53 21.10 20.54
C PHE A 337 1.38 21.20 19.54
N ALA A 338 0.27 20.50 19.79
CA ALA A 338 -0.91 20.51 18.92
C ALA A 338 -1.39 21.93 18.64
N ALA A 339 -1.58 22.73 19.68
CA ALA A 339 -1.98 24.12 19.54
C ALA A 339 -0.87 24.98 18.92
N ARG A 340 0.29 25.11 19.58
CA ARG A 340 1.32 26.10 19.23
C ARG A 340 2.06 25.80 17.92
N VAL A 341 2.08 24.53 17.51
CA VAL A 341 2.84 24.07 16.33
C VAL A 341 1.95 23.39 15.31
N GLY A 342 1.06 22.49 15.75
CA GLY A 342 0.14 21.76 14.88
C GLY A 342 -0.83 22.69 14.14
N VAL A 343 -1.50 23.59 14.85
CA VAL A 343 -2.48 24.53 14.25
C VAL A 343 -1.82 25.41 13.17
N PRO A 344 -0.71 26.14 13.43
CA PRO A 344 -0.08 26.95 12.38
C PRO A 344 0.41 26.12 11.19
N ARG A 345 0.83 24.86 11.40
CA ARG A 345 1.24 23.97 10.31
C ARG A 345 0.06 23.59 9.43
N LEU A 346 -1.05 23.16 10.01
CA LEU A 346 -2.25 22.79 9.28
C LEU A 346 -2.87 23.97 8.56
N VAL A 347 -3.01 25.13 9.21
CA VAL A 347 -3.52 26.35 8.57
C VAL A 347 -2.67 26.73 7.36
N ARG A 348 -1.33 26.66 7.45
CA ARG A 348 -0.45 26.92 6.29
C ARG A 348 -0.62 25.89 5.18
N MET A 349 -0.72 24.60 5.50
CA MET A 349 -0.93 23.55 4.51
C MET A 349 -2.29 23.72 3.80
N LEU A 350 -3.37 23.96 4.55
CA LEU A 350 -4.70 24.17 3.99
C LEU A 350 -4.77 25.45 3.15
N LYS A 351 -4.12 26.55 3.57
CA LYS A 351 -3.98 27.76 2.74
C LYS A 351 -3.21 27.48 1.45
N LYS A 352 -2.11 26.72 1.52
CA LYS A 352 -1.32 26.30 0.34
C LYS A 352 -2.15 25.47 -0.64
N LEU A 353 -3.16 24.74 -0.16
CA LEU A 353 -4.07 23.93 -0.96
C LEU A 353 -5.36 24.66 -1.36
N ASN A 354 -5.57 25.91 -0.93
CA ASN A 354 -6.83 26.65 -1.08
C ASN A 354 -8.04 25.91 -0.46
N LEU A 355 -7.84 25.29 0.70
CA LEU A 355 -8.85 24.54 1.44
C LEU A 355 -9.13 25.12 2.84
N ALA A 356 -8.47 26.22 3.21
CA ALA A 356 -8.54 26.75 4.57
C ALA A 356 -9.95 27.20 4.98
N ASP A 357 -10.70 27.82 4.07
CA ASP A 357 -12.11 28.22 4.23
C ASP A 357 -13.10 27.08 3.92
N ARG A 358 -12.63 25.94 3.42
CA ARG A 358 -13.43 24.78 3.00
C ARG A 358 -13.38 23.60 3.99
N CYS A 359 -12.96 23.86 5.21
CA CYS A 359 -12.87 22.86 6.27
C CYS A 359 -13.70 23.28 7.49
N THR A 360 -13.90 22.33 8.40
CA THR A 360 -14.61 22.56 9.66
C THR A 360 -13.69 22.22 10.83
N TRP A 361 -13.54 23.14 11.77
CA TRP A 361 -12.77 22.92 12.99
C TRP A 361 -13.71 22.70 14.17
N PHE A 362 -13.65 21.54 14.81
CA PHE A 362 -14.32 21.29 16.08
C PHE A 362 -13.35 21.62 17.21
N ILE A 363 -13.70 22.61 18.03
CA ILE A 363 -12.76 23.18 19.01
C ILE A 363 -13.37 23.04 20.42
N PRO A 364 -12.69 22.34 21.34
CA PRO A 364 -13.08 22.34 22.74
C PRO A 364 -13.02 23.74 23.35
N GLY A 365 -13.96 24.09 24.21
CA GLY A 365 -13.99 25.39 24.89
C GLY A 365 -12.69 25.73 25.64
N HIS A 366 -12.08 24.73 26.27
CA HIS A 366 -10.78 24.85 26.93
C HIS A 366 -9.67 25.21 25.94
N SER A 367 -9.58 24.54 24.79
CA SER A 367 -8.62 24.86 23.73
C SER A 367 -8.81 26.28 23.20
N ALA A 368 -10.07 26.68 22.99
CA ALA A 368 -10.44 28.02 22.56
C ALA A 368 -9.95 29.12 23.54
N GLU A 369 -10.13 28.91 24.85
CA GLU A 369 -9.72 29.88 25.87
C GLU A 369 -8.22 29.81 26.21
N SER A 370 -7.58 28.64 26.07
CA SER A 370 -6.17 28.43 26.40
C SER A 370 -5.21 28.87 25.30
N PHE A 371 -5.65 28.82 24.03
CA PHE A 371 -4.84 29.11 22.85
C PHE A 371 -5.52 30.13 21.93
N PRO A 372 -5.86 31.34 22.44
CA PRO A 372 -6.70 32.30 21.71
C PRO A 372 -6.04 32.83 20.43
N ASP A 373 -4.70 32.87 20.36
CA ASP A 373 -3.99 33.37 19.18
C ASP A 373 -3.99 32.35 18.04
N GLU A 374 -3.84 31.07 18.36
CA GLU A 374 -3.93 29.97 17.41
C GLU A 374 -5.36 29.79 16.91
N VAL A 375 -6.34 29.87 17.80
CA VAL A 375 -7.77 29.79 17.45
C VAL A 375 -8.19 30.98 16.59
N ARG A 376 -7.68 32.19 16.87
CA ARG A 376 -7.91 33.35 16.00
C ARG A 376 -7.38 33.13 14.58
N GLN A 377 -6.19 32.54 14.42
CA GLN A 377 -5.65 32.22 13.10
C GLN A 377 -6.55 31.26 12.31
N VAL A 378 -7.22 30.33 13.00
CA VAL A 378 -8.20 29.41 12.41
C VAL A 378 -9.45 30.17 11.98
N VAL A 379 -10.06 30.95 12.88
CA VAL A 379 -11.27 31.74 12.57
C VAL A 379 -11.05 32.71 11.41
N GLU A 380 -9.89 33.36 11.34
CA GLU A 380 -9.49 34.27 10.26
C GLU A 380 -9.40 33.60 8.87
N THR A 381 -9.40 32.26 8.80
CA THR A 381 -9.47 31.55 7.52
C THR A 381 -10.85 31.56 6.88
N GLY A 382 -11.91 31.81 7.67
CA GLY A 382 -13.29 31.68 7.21
C GLY A 382 -13.85 30.25 7.23
N CYS A 383 -13.13 29.29 7.85
CA CYS A 383 -13.62 27.94 8.09
C CYS A 383 -14.86 27.92 9.01
N GLU A 384 -15.59 26.82 8.99
CA GLU A 384 -16.66 26.57 9.97
C GLU A 384 -16.06 26.22 11.33
N ILE A 385 -16.70 26.68 12.42
CA ILE A 385 -16.34 26.28 13.80
C ILE A 385 -17.50 25.49 14.41
N GLY A 386 -17.21 24.23 14.75
CA GLY A 386 -18.09 23.35 15.52
C GLY A 386 -17.66 23.21 16.97
N LEU A 387 -18.55 22.67 17.80
CA LEU A 387 -18.27 22.43 19.22
C LEU A 387 -17.71 21.02 19.47
N HIS A 388 -16.86 20.90 20.50
CA HIS A 388 -16.18 19.65 20.84
C HIS A 388 -15.99 19.45 22.37
N GLY A 389 -17.05 19.65 23.14
CA GLY A 389 -16.98 19.70 24.61
C GLY A 389 -16.22 20.93 25.13
N TYR A 390 -15.99 21.01 26.44
CA TYR A 390 -15.19 22.09 27.02
C TYR A 390 -13.75 21.61 27.20
N ALA A 391 -13.52 20.65 28.08
CA ALA A 391 -12.25 19.98 28.30
C ALA A 391 -12.21 18.58 27.68
N HIS A 392 -12.88 18.40 26.54
CA HIS A 392 -12.94 17.14 25.79
C HIS A 392 -13.49 15.97 26.63
N GLU A 393 -14.58 16.22 27.35
CA GLU A 393 -15.26 15.26 28.23
C GLU A 393 -16.20 14.33 27.44
N GLY A 394 -16.11 13.02 27.67
CA GLY A 394 -17.07 12.06 27.11
C GLY A 394 -18.42 12.14 27.81
N ALA A 395 -19.53 11.98 27.08
CA ALA A 395 -20.86 12.19 27.66
C ALA A 395 -21.17 11.25 28.85
N TYR A 396 -20.59 10.05 28.88
CA TYR A 396 -20.73 9.10 30.00
C TYR A 396 -19.95 9.49 31.27
N GLN A 397 -19.04 10.48 31.19
CA GLN A 397 -18.34 11.06 32.35
C GLN A 397 -19.15 12.17 33.03
N LEU A 398 -20.20 12.67 32.37
CA LEU A 398 -21.01 13.80 32.82
C LEU A 398 -22.38 13.33 33.31
N THR A 399 -23.02 14.13 34.14
CA THR A 399 -24.49 14.14 34.31
C THR A 399 -25.15 14.92 33.16
N VAL A 400 -26.46 14.76 32.94
CA VAL A 400 -27.20 15.52 31.90
C VAL A 400 -27.12 17.03 32.12
N GLU A 401 -27.15 17.46 33.38
CA GLU A 401 -27.01 18.89 33.72
C GLU A 401 -25.61 19.42 33.41
N GLN A 402 -24.56 18.66 33.73
CA GLN A 402 -23.19 19.05 33.40
C GLN A 402 -22.98 19.16 31.89
N GLU A 403 -23.57 18.25 31.10
CA GLU A 403 -23.50 18.32 29.63
C GLU A 403 -24.22 19.57 29.09
N ARG A 404 -25.38 19.91 29.65
CA ARG A 404 -26.08 21.16 29.34
C ARG A 404 -25.21 22.38 29.65
N ASP A 405 -24.61 22.44 30.84
CA ASP A 405 -23.75 23.55 31.26
C ASP A 405 -22.54 23.71 30.33
N VAL A 406 -21.90 22.59 29.96
CA VAL A 406 -20.80 22.55 29.00
C VAL A 406 -21.24 23.09 27.63
N LEU A 407 -22.39 22.64 27.12
CA LEU A 407 -22.93 23.13 25.85
C LEU A 407 -23.21 24.63 25.88
N VAL A 408 -23.85 25.14 26.94
CA VAL A 408 -24.14 26.57 27.09
C VAL A 408 -22.84 27.40 27.06
N LYS A 409 -21.83 27.00 27.84
CA LYS A 409 -20.53 27.68 27.88
C LYS A 409 -19.82 27.64 26.54
N CYS A 410 -19.84 26.50 25.84
CA CYS A 410 -19.18 26.35 24.55
C CYS A 410 -19.90 27.14 23.44
N ILE A 411 -21.24 27.19 23.46
CA ILE A 411 -22.02 28.05 22.56
C ILE A 411 -21.63 29.52 22.76
N GLU A 412 -21.51 29.98 24.00
CA GLU A 412 -21.09 31.35 24.31
C GLU A 412 -19.70 31.66 23.75
N ILE A 413 -18.72 30.78 24.01
CA ILE A 413 -17.34 30.93 23.53
C ILE A 413 -17.30 30.97 22.00
N ALA A 414 -17.89 29.99 21.32
CA ALA A 414 -17.89 29.92 19.87
C ALA A 414 -18.60 31.12 19.23
N THR A 415 -19.76 31.52 19.77
CA THR A 415 -20.49 32.70 19.30
C THR A 415 -19.67 33.98 19.45
N LYS A 416 -18.91 34.12 20.54
CA LYS A 416 -18.00 35.25 20.74
C LYS A 416 -16.83 35.26 19.75
N LEU A 417 -16.34 34.08 19.36
CA LEU A 417 -15.22 33.95 18.41
C LEU A 417 -15.65 34.24 16.96
N THR A 418 -16.81 33.73 16.54
CA THR A 418 -17.23 33.75 15.12
C THR A 418 -18.28 34.82 14.82
N GLY A 419 -18.95 35.35 15.84
CA GLY A 419 -20.12 36.21 15.70
C GLY A 419 -21.41 35.47 15.32
N GLN A 420 -21.37 34.14 15.20
CA GLN A 420 -22.52 33.31 14.84
C GLN A 420 -22.66 32.13 15.80
N LYS A 421 -23.90 31.73 16.07
CA LYS A 421 -24.15 30.54 16.88
C LYS A 421 -23.61 29.31 16.13
N PRO A 422 -22.84 28.41 16.77
CA PRO A 422 -22.37 27.19 16.14
C PRO A 422 -23.55 26.29 15.77
N VAL A 423 -23.45 25.64 14.62
CA VAL A 423 -24.49 24.73 14.08
C VAL A 423 -24.07 23.27 14.06
N GLY A 424 -22.78 23.01 14.33
CA GLY A 424 -22.17 21.69 14.31
C GLY A 424 -21.64 21.26 15.66
N TYR A 425 -21.78 19.97 15.95
CA TYR A 425 -21.22 19.33 17.14
C TYR A 425 -20.48 18.05 16.76
N ARG A 426 -19.40 17.76 17.47
CA ARG A 426 -18.76 16.45 17.51
C ARG A 426 -18.51 16.09 18.97
N ALA A 427 -18.94 14.90 19.39
CA ALA A 427 -18.69 14.43 20.74
C ALA A 427 -17.20 14.08 20.92
N PRO A 428 -16.58 14.50 22.05
CA PRO A 428 -15.27 14.01 22.44
C PRO A 428 -15.19 12.48 22.40
N LEU A 429 -14.22 11.94 21.65
CA LEU A 429 -14.02 10.51 21.40
C LEU A 429 -15.30 9.78 20.90
N TYR A 430 -16.17 10.49 20.17
CA TYR A 430 -17.49 10.02 19.70
C TYR A 430 -18.41 9.48 20.80
N GLN A 431 -18.17 9.85 22.07
CA GLN A 431 -18.97 9.38 23.20
C GLN A 431 -20.24 10.22 23.35
N LEU A 432 -21.30 9.80 22.67
CA LEU A 432 -22.65 10.33 22.77
C LEU A 432 -23.52 9.47 23.69
N ARG A 433 -24.57 10.08 24.24
CA ARG A 433 -25.73 9.39 24.82
C ARG A 433 -27.02 9.97 24.23
N GLU A 434 -28.15 9.32 24.48
CA GLU A 434 -29.45 9.74 23.96
C GLU A 434 -29.79 11.18 24.38
N SER A 435 -29.50 11.52 25.64
CA SER A 435 -29.69 12.88 26.15
C SER A 435 -28.77 13.92 25.49
N THR A 436 -27.61 13.54 24.94
CA THR A 436 -26.80 14.44 24.13
C THR A 436 -27.57 14.87 22.90
N MET A 437 -28.19 13.91 22.20
CA MET A 437 -28.98 14.19 21.00
C MET A 437 -30.17 15.09 21.31
N ASP A 438 -30.88 14.82 22.40
CA ASP A 438 -31.99 15.67 22.86
C ASP A 438 -31.53 17.11 23.14
N LEU A 439 -30.37 17.28 23.80
CA LEU A 439 -29.79 18.60 24.07
C LEU A 439 -29.36 19.31 22.78
N LEU A 440 -28.75 18.61 21.82
CA LEU A 440 -28.36 19.20 20.54
C LEU A 440 -29.59 19.68 19.75
N GLU A 441 -30.68 18.91 19.74
CA GLU A 441 -31.96 19.33 19.17
C GLU A 441 -32.55 20.54 19.92
N GLU A 442 -32.54 20.52 21.25
CA GLU A 442 -33.04 21.62 22.09
C GLU A 442 -32.28 22.93 21.82
N PHE A 443 -30.95 22.85 21.74
CA PHE A 443 -30.10 24.00 21.42
C PHE A 443 -30.10 24.34 19.92
N GLY A 444 -30.81 23.60 19.07
CA GLY A 444 -31.01 23.93 17.66
C GLY A 444 -29.77 23.75 16.78
N PHE A 445 -28.93 22.76 17.10
CA PHE A 445 -27.86 22.33 16.20
C PHE A 445 -28.43 21.78 14.89
N GLU A 446 -27.71 21.95 13.80
CA GLU A 446 -28.14 21.43 12.49
C GLU A 446 -27.62 20.02 12.24
N TYR A 447 -26.44 19.69 12.78
CA TYR A 447 -25.79 18.40 12.59
C TYR A 447 -24.89 17.93 13.76
N ASP A 448 -24.73 16.62 13.86
CA ASP A 448 -23.68 15.91 14.60
C ASP A 448 -22.72 15.22 13.62
N ALA A 449 -21.45 15.07 14.01
CA ALA A 449 -20.43 14.37 13.22
C ALA A 449 -19.73 13.24 14.00
N SER A 450 -20.50 12.46 14.75
CA SER A 450 -19.99 11.44 15.69
C SER A 450 -20.62 10.05 15.50
N LEU A 451 -21.88 9.96 15.06
CA LEU A 451 -22.51 8.66 14.79
C LEU A 451 -22.01 8.03 13.48
N THR A 452 -21.91 6.69 13.49
CA THR A 452 -21.32 5.90 12.40
C THR A 452 -22.26 4.83 11.83
N ASP A 453 -23.58 5.05 11.92
CA ASP A 453 -24.58 4.13 11.35
C ASP A 453 -24.38 3.95 9.84
N HIS A 454 -23.95 5.03 9.18
CA HIS A 454 -23.51 5.08 7.80
C HIS A 454 -22.05 5.55 7.79
N ASP A 455 -21.38 5.36 6.66
CA ASP A 455 -19.94 5.55 6.57
C ASP A 455 -19.52 6.52 5.44
N CYS A 456 -20.39 6.72 4.44
CA CYS A 456 -20.21 7.64 3.31
C CYS A 456 -21.50 8.38 2.91
N HIS A 457 -22.59 8.22 3.68
CA HIS A 457 -23.86 8.92 3.45
C HIS A 457 -24.34 9.60 4.72
N PRO A 458 -24.69 10.90 4.68
CA PRO A 458 -25.39 11.52 5.80
C PRO A 458 -26.75 10.86 6.04
N PHE A 459 -27.23 10.92 7.28
CA PHE A 459 -28.52 10.35 7.68
C PHE A 459 -29.16 11.22 8.76
N PHE A 460 -30.45 11.08 9.01
CA PHE A 460 -31.09 11.71 10.16
C PHE A 460 -30.82 10.91 11.43
N ALA A 461 -30.48 11.59 12.52
CA ALA A 461 -30.22 10.97 13.80
C ALA A 461 -31.40 10.08 14.24
N PRO A 462 -31.16 8.78 14.51
CA PRO A 462 -32.23 7.87 14.88
C PRO A 462 -32.63 8.09 16.34
N ARG A 463 -33.94 8.16 16.63
CA ARG A 463 -34.44 8.06 18.02
C ARG A 463 -34.46 6.60 18.44
N ARG A 464 -33.48 6.17 19.24
CA ARG A 464 -33.37 4.81 19.78
C ARG A 464 -33.54 4.84 21.31
N PRO A 465 -34.27 3.88 21.90
CA PRO A 465 -34.17 3.70 23.34
C PRO A 465 -32.74 3.26 23.71
N PRO A 466 -32.26 3.59 24.92
CA PRO A 466 -30.96 3.12 25.38
C PRO A 466 -30.85 1.60 25.30
N LEU A 467 -29.73 1.12 24.78
CA LEU A 467 -29.44 -0.32 24.72
C LEU A 467 -28.96 -0.79 26.10
N GLU A 468 -29.59 -1.84 26.63
CA GLU A 468 -29.17 -2.45 27.89
C GLU A 468 -28.11 -3.53 27.64
N PRO A 469 -26.94 -3.48 28.29
CA PRO A 469 -25.95 -4.56 28.24
C PRO A 469 -26.52 -5.88 28.78
N ILE A 470 -26.02 -7.00 28.26
CA ILE A 470 -26.44 -8.34 28.71
C ILE A 470 -26.06 -8.53 30.18
N ASP A 471 -27.07 -8.81 31.02
CA ASP A 471 -26.87 -9.27 32.39
C ASP A 471 -26.80 -10.81 32.42
N PHE A 472 -25.57 -11.35 32.43
CA PHE A 472 -25.32 -12.80 32.49
C PHE A 472 -25.73 -13.46 33.81
N SER A 473 -26.14 -12.69 34.83
CA SER A 473 -26.74 -13.25 36.04
C SER A 473 -28.21 -13.66 35.86
N ARG A 474 -28.87 -13.22 34.79
CA ARG A 474 -30.28 -13.49 34.49
C ARG A 474 -30.42 -14.63 33.48
N PRO A 475 -31.58 -15.33 33.44
CA PRO A 475 -31.85 -16.34 32.42
C PRO A 475 -31.66 -15.77 31.01
N ALA A 476 -31.18 -16.58 30.05
CA ALA A 476 -30.92 -16.14 28.68
C ALA A 476 -32.13 -15.44 28.01
N ALA A 477 -33.35 -15.84 28.37
CA ALA A 477 -34.59 -15.20 27.90
C ALA A 477 -34.67 -13.69 28.20
N SER A 478 -33.91 -13.20 29.18
CA SER A 478 -33.82 -11.77 29.51
C SER A 478 -33.12 -10.92 28.45
N TRP A 479 -32.35 -11.51 27.54
CA TRP A 479 -31.63 -10.78 26.47
C TRP A 479 -31.79 -11.40 25.08
N MET A 480 -32.38 -12.60 24.95
CA MET A 480 -32.71 -13.22 23.66
C MET A 480 -33.96 -12.58 23.02
N HIS A 481 -33.96 -11.27 22.84
CA HIS A 481 -34.97 -10.50 22.12
C HIS A 481 -34.28 -9.50 21.18
N PRO A 482 -34.90 -9.14 20.04
CA PRO A 482 -34.31 -8.19 19.11
C PRO A 482 -34.26 -6.77 19.71
N ILE A 483 -33.45 -5.90 19.11
CA ILE A 483 -33.40 -4.47 19.45
C ILE A 483 -34.81 -3.87 19.32
N PRO A 484 -35.28 -3.08 20.31
CA PRO A 484 -36.58 -2.42 20.23
C PRO A 484 -36.69 -1.53 18.98
N GLN A 485 -37.83 -1.59 18.30
CA GLN A 485 -38.08 -0.68 17.17
C GLN A 485 -38.22 0.76 17.68
N SER A 486 -37.64 1.71 16.94
CA SER A 486 -37.75 3.13 17.23
C SER A 486 -39.23 3.58 17.26
N PRO A 487 -39.63 4.43 18.22
CA PRO A 487 -40.99 4.94 18.26
C PRO A 487 -41.31 5.75 16.99
N THR A 488 -42.49 5.50 16.41
CA THR A 488 -43.03 6.19 15.23
C THR A 488 -43.67 7.54 15.58
N THR A 489 -43.10 8.28 16.54
CA THR A 489 -43.60 9.61 16.84
C THR A 489 -43.17 10.58 15.73
N PRO A 490 -44.10 11.30 15.10
CA PRO A 490 -43.74 12.34 14.16
C PRO A 490 -43.19 13.49 14.99
N ASP A 491 -41.90 13.77 14.91
CA ASP A 491 -41.36 14.91 15.62
C ASP A 491 -40.29 15.69 14.85
N ARG A 492 -40.20 16.94 15.30
CA ARG A 492 -39.37 18.10 14.96
C ARG A 492 -38.03 17.87 14.26
N ARG A 493 -37.56 18.94 13.59
CA ARG A 493 -36.34 19.10 12.76
C ARG A 493 -35.19 18.15 13.19
N PRO A 494 -35.13 16.91 12.66
CA PRO A 494 -34.19 15.90 13.15
C PRO A 494 -32.75 16.34 12.85
N LEU A 495 -31.82 16.06 13.75
CA LEU A 495 -30.40 16.35 13.57
C LEU A 495 -29.87 15.56 12.36
N VAL A 496 -29.02 16.18 11.53
CA VAL A 496 -28.31 15.44 10.47
C VAL A 496 -27.04 14.86 11.06
N CYS A 497 -26.80 13.57 10.90
CA CYS A 497 -25.53 12.94 11.20
C CYS A 497 -24.67 12.96 9.93
N VAL A 498 -23.52 13.64 9.98
CA VAL A 498 -22.50 13.58 8.93
C VAL A 498 -21.43 12.59 9.38
N PRO A 499 -21.41 11.36 8.85
CA PRO A 499 -20.59 10.31 9.42
C PRO A 499 -19.10 10.62 9.31
N CYS A 500 -18.39 10.37 10.39
CA CYS A 500 -16.94 10.25 10.45
C CYS A 500 -16.64 9.07 11.36
N ASN A 501 -15.87 8.09 10.88
CA ASN A 501 -15.61 6.86 11.62
C ASN A 501 -14.12 6.71 11.94
N TRP A 502 -13.81 5.71 12.77
CA TRP A 502 -12.46 5.36 13.19
C TRP A 502 -11.48 5.03 12.06
N TYR A 503 -11.98 4.74 10.85
CA TYR A 503 -11.15 4.44 9.68
C TYR A 503 -10.85 5.69 8.85
N MET A 504 -11.44 6.84 9.16
CA MET A 504 -11.26 8.11 8.45
C MET A 504 -10.66 9.21 9.34
N GLU A 505 -9.90 8.82 10.36
CA GLU A 505 -9.21 9.73 11.28
C GLU A 505 -7.75 9.31 11.52
N ASP A 506 -6.91 10.27 11.89
CA ASP A 506 -5.45 10.12 11.93
C ASP A 506 -4.89 9.73 13.31
N MET A 507 -5.55 10.13 14.40
CA MET A 507 -5.07 9.99 15.77
C MET A 507 -5.03 8.53 16.21
N THR A 508 -6.13 7.77 16.11
CA THR A 508 -6.15 6.37 16.59
C THR A 508 -5.01 5.50 16.04
N PRO A 509 -4.68 5.51 14.73
CA PRO A 509 -3.58 4.70 14.22
C PRO A 509 -2.19 5.30 14.44
N MET A 510 -2.05 6.64 14.47
CA MET A 510 -0.74 7.32 14.39
C MET A 510 -0.36 8.16 15.61
N GLN A 511 -1.22 8.27 16.63
CA GLN A 511 -0.90 8.88 17.91
C GLN A 511 -0.57 7.81 18.96
N PHE A 512 0.60 7.94 19.58
CA PHE A 512 0.92 7.17 20.77
C PHE A 512 0.30 7.85 22.00
N LEU A 513 -0.43 7.06 22.80
CA LEU A 513 -1.12 7.45 24.03
C LEU A 513 -0.68 6.48 25.14
N PRO A 514 0.20 6.90 26.08
CA PRO A 514 0.91 5.98 26.96
C PRO A 514 0.02 5.19 27.92
N HIS A 515 -1.16 5.71 28.25
CA HIS A 515 -2.08 5.11 29.21
C HIS A 515 -3.31 4.46 28.56
N ALA A 516 -3.35 4.38 27.23
CA ALA A 516 -4.40 3.66 26.52
C ALA A 516 -3.88 2.24 26.16
N PRO A 517 -4.45 1.16 26.74
CA PRO A 517 -3.98 -0.21 26.48
C PRO A 517 -4.06 -0.63 25.01
N ASN A 518 -4.94 0.01 24.24
CA ASN A 518 -5.14 -0.19 22.80
C ASN A 518 -4.42 0.87 21.94
N SER A 519 -3.46 1.62 22.51
CA SER A 519 -2.72 2.63 21.77
C SER A 519 -1.88 2.04 20.65
N HIS A 520 -1.83 2.76 19.52
CA HIS A 520 -0.93 2.49 18.42
C HIS A 520 0.20 3.52 18.39
N GLY A 521 0.26 4.39 17.39
CA GLY A 521 1.22 5.50 17.32
C GLY A 521 2.43 5.29 16.42
N TYR A 522 2.62 4.07 15.89
CA TYR A 522 3.75 3.74 15.02
C TYR A 522 3.32 3.19 13.65
N THR A 523 2.03 3.32 13.32
CA THR A 523 1.52 2.90 12.01
C THR A 523 2.15 3.76 10.91
N ASP A 524 2.65 3.12 9.86
CA ASP A 524 3.27 3.83 8.74
C ASP A 524 2.24 4.70 8.01
N VAL A 525 2.59 5.97 7.80
CA VAL A 525 1.75 6.95 7.09
C VAL A 525 1.32 6.48 5.69
N ARG A 526 2.09 5.63 5.02
CA ARG A 526 1.75 5.07 3.71
C ARG A 526 0.63 4.04 3.79
N VAL A 527 0.53 3.29 4.89
CA VAL A 527 -0.56 2.34 5.11
C VAL A 527 -1.88 3.09 5.24
N ILE A 528 -1.90 4.14 6.07
CA ILE A 528 -3.10 4.98 6.27
C ILE A 528 -3.46 5.72 4.97
N GLU A 529 -2.48 6.33 4.29
CA GLU A 529 -2.71 7.00 3.01
C GLU A 529 -3.34 6.07 1.97
N ASN A 530 -2.86 4.84 1.85
CA ASN A 530 -3.40 3.87 0.89
C ASN A 530 -4.78 3.38 1.31
N MET A 531 -4.99 3.07 2.58
CA MET A 531 -6.31 2.67 3.10
C MET A 531 -7.39 3.71 2.78
N TRP A 532 -7.08 5.00 2.95
CA TRP A 532 -8.00 6.09 2.63
C TRP A 532 -8.25 6.23 1.12
N LYS A 533 -7.22 6.03 0.28
CA LYS A 533 -7.37 6.04 -1.18
C LYS A 533 -8.22 4.89 -1.68
N ASP A 534 -7.99 3.68 -1.16
CA ASP A 534 -8.74 2.48 -1.53
C ASP A 534 -10.22 2.65 -1.18
N ARG A 535 -10.51 3.20 0.00
CA ARG A 535 -11.88 3.55 0.40
C ARG A 535 -12.50 4.59 -0.53
N PHE A 536 -11.78 5.66 -0.89
CA PHE A 536 -12.27 6.66 -1.84
C PHE A 536 -12.62 6.04 -3.19
N LEU A 537 -11.73 5.21 -3.73
CA LEU A 537 -11.92 4.54 -5.03
C LEU A 537 -13.15 3.64 -5.00
N TRP A 538 -13.33 2.87 -3.93
CA TRP A 538 -14.51 2.01 -3.78
C TRP A 538 -15.80 2.83 -3.69
N ILE A 539 -15.84 3.86 -2.83
CA ILE A 539 -17.01 4.75 -2.71
C ILE A 539 -17.34 5.39 -4.05
N ARG A 540 -16.33 5.90 -4.75
CA ARG A 540 -16.50 6.55 -6.06
C ARG A 540 -17.14 5.62 -7.11
N GLU A 541 -16.82 4.33 -7.08
CA GLU A 541 -17.31 3.35 -8.05
C GLU A 541 -18.69 2.80 -7.71
N ASN A 542 -19.06 2.76 -6.42
CA ASN A 542 -20.19 1.98 -5.94
C ASN A 542 -21.31 2.82 -5.30
N GLU A 543 -21.05 4.08 -4.92
CA GLU A 543 -22.00 4.89 -4.15
C GLU A 543 -22.57 6.06 -4.97
N GLU A 544 -23.84 6.38 -4.70
CA GLU A 544 -24.57 7.47 -5.36
C GLU A 544 -24.62 8.73 -4.49
N GLU A 545 -24.03 9.82 -4.98
CA GLU A 545 -23.87 11.09 -4.26
C GLU A 545 -23.21 10.98 -2.87
N PRO A 546 -22.07 10.26 -2.74
CA PRO A 546 -21.47 10.03 -1.44
C PRO A 546 -20.76 11.28 -0.88
N ILE A 547 -20.50 11.22 0.41
CA ILE A 547 -19.51 12.06 1.09
C ILE A 547 -18.24 11.25 1.38
N PHE A 548 -17.12 11.95 1.51
CA PHE A 548 -15.85 11.37 1.91
C PHE A 548 -15.27 12.16 3.09
N PRO A 549 -15.51 11.71 4.33
CA PRO A 549 -15.01 12.40 5.52
C PRO A 549 -13.51 12.18 5.67
N VAL A 550 -12.78 13.21 6.08
CA VAL A 550 -11.36 13.13 6.46
C VAL A 550 -11.20 13.91 7.75
N LEU A 551 -10.85 13.21 8.84
CA LEU A 551 -10.59 13.81 10.13
C LEU A 551 -9.09 13.89 10.43
N MET A 552 -8.69 15.04 10.94
CA MET A 552 -7.32 15.40 11.28
C MET A 552 -7.27 15.97 12.70
N HIS A 553 -6.22 15.68 13.45
CA HIS A 553 -5.98 16.32 14.74
C HIS A 553 -4.64 17.07 14.70
N PRO A 554 -4.54 18.36 15.07
CA PRO A 554 -3.26 19.08 15.12
C PRO A 554 -2.21 18.37 15.98
N ASP A 555 -2.64 17.58 16.96
CA ASP A 555 -1.87 16.66 17.79
C ASP A 555 -1.04 15.68 16.93
N THR A 556 -1.67 15.07 15.93
CA THR A 556 -1.10 14.01 15.09
C THR A 556 -0.76 14.51 13.69
N SER A 557 -1.74 15.06 12.98
CA SER A 557 -1.61 15.72 11.68
C SER A 557 -0.60 16.86 11.65
N GLY A 558 -0.31 17.48 12.80
CA GLY A 558 0.71 18.52 12.93
C GLY A 558 2.15 17.99 12.89
N MET A 559 2.36 16.68 13.09
CA MET A 559 3.69 16.06 13.07
C MET A 559 4.30 16.08 11.67
N THR A 560 5.63 16.20 11.60
CA THR A 560 6.35 16.45 10.34
C THR A 560 6.20 15.34 9.30
N HIS A 561 6.07 14.09 9.73
CA HIS A 561 5.91 12.94 8.85
C HIS A 561 4.44 12.73 8.44
N VAL A 562 3.48 13.06 9.31
CA VAL A 562 2.03 12.94 9.05
C VAL A 562 1.53 14.08 8.17
N ILE A 563 1.93 15.34 8.40
CA ILE A 563 1.45 16.46 7.57
C ILE A 563 1.78 16.28 6.07
N GLY A 564 2.93 15.67 5.77
CA GLY A 564 3.31 15.33 4.41
C GLY A 564 2.40 14.28 3.77
N MET A 565 1.82 13.38 4.56
CA MET A 565 0.81 12.41 4.12
C MET A 565 -0.49 13.11 3.72
N LEU A 566 -0.98 13.99 4.58
CA LEU A 566 -2.23 14.72 4.37
C LEU A 566 -2.13 15.65 3.16
N GLU A 567 -1.01 16.34 2.99
CA GLU A 567 -0.80 17.17 1.81
C GLU A 567 -0.86 16.33 0.52
N ARG A 568 -0.30 15.12 0.51
CA ARG A 568 -0.37 14.22 -0.65
C ARG A 568 -1.79 13.72 -0.90
N LEU A 569 -2.50 13.30 0.14
CA LEU A 569 -3.89 12.84 0.05
C LEU A 569 -4.79 13.95 -0.50
N LEU A 570 -4.75 15.14 0.10
CA LEU A 570 -5.62 16.26 -0.31
C LEU A 570 -5.31 16.70 -1.74
N ARG A 571 -4.03 16.73 -2.15
CA ARG A 571 -3.66 16.97 -3.56
C ARG A 571 -4.17 15.89 -4.50
N TRP A 572 -4.11 14.63 -4.07
CA TRP A 572 -4.63 13.51 -4.85
C TRP A 572 -6.15 13.62 -5.01
N LEU A 573 -6.89 14.00 -3.96
CA LEU A 573 -8.33 14.28 -4.01
C LEU A 573 -8.64 15.45 -4.96
N GLN A 574 -7.90 16.55 -4.88
CA GLN A 574 -8.02 17.68 -5.84
C GLN A 574 -7.75 17.25 -7.30
N GLY A 575 -6.92 16.23 -7.51
CA GLY A 575 -6.59 15.69 -8.83
C GLY A 575 -7.79 15.09 -9.58
N TRP A 576 -8.90 14.81 -8.90
CA TRP A 576 -10.14 14.30 -9.50
C TRP A 576 -11.03 15.40 -10.11
N GLY A 577 -10.64 16.67 -10.00
CA GLY A 577 -11.29 17.78 -10.68
C GLY A 577 -12.76 17.96 -10.28
N GLU A 578 -13.65 18.11 -11.26
CA GLU A 578 -15.09 18.39 -11.04
C GLU A 578 -15.86 17.27 -10.33
N GLU A 579 -15.28 16.06 -10.23
CA GLU A 579 -15.87 14.95 -9.48
C GLU A 579 -15.80 15.15 -7.96
N VAL A 580 -14.87 15.98 -7.48
CA VAL A 580 -14.64 16.22 -6.06
C VAL A 580 -14.96 17.66 -5.70
N GLU A 581 -15.72 17.84 -4.62
CA GLU A 581 -15.99 19.14 -4.03
C GLU A 581 -15.67 19.11 -2.54
N PHE A 582 -14.84 20.05 -2.09
CA PHE A 582 -14.55 20.23 -0.67
C PHE A 582 -15.61 21.14 -0.06
N CYS A 583 -16.29 20.64 0.97
CA CYS A 583 -17.36 21.33 1.66
C CYS A 583 -17.05 21.42 3.15
N GLN A 584 -17.51 22.49 3.78
CA GLN A 584 -17.68 22.51 5.24
C GLN A 584 -18.74 21.47 5.63
N THR A 585 -18.59 20.84 6.79
CA THR A 585 -19.50 19.81 7.29
C THR A 585 -20.95 20.33 7.37
N GLY A 586 -21.17 21.58 7.79
CA GLY A 586 -22.49 22.20 7.79
C GLY A 586 -23.11 22.41 6.41
N GLU A 587 -22.30 22.63 5.37
CA GLU A 587 -22.79 22.70 3.98
C GLU A 587 -23.32 21.34 3.51
N ILE A 588 -22.63 20.25 3.88
CA ILE A 588 -23.06 18.87 3.58
C ILE A 588 -24.37 18.57 4.31
N ALA A 589 -24.47 18.93 5.58
CA ALA A 589 -25.67 18.70 6.37
C ALA A 589 -26.91 19.42 5.80
N ARG A 590 -26.74 20.70 5.39
CA ARG A 590 -27.82 21.47 4.75
C ARG A 590 -28.20 20.89 3.39
N TRP A 591 -27.22 20.55 2.56
CA TRP A 591 -27.47 19.90 1.26
C TRP A 591 -28.29 18.62 1.42
N PHE A 592 -27.89 17.74 2.34
CA PHE A 592 -28.61 16.50 2.60
C PHE A 592 -30.05 16.78 3.05
N ARG A 593 -30.23 17.68 4.01
CA ARG A 593 -31.56 18.03 4.52
C ARG A 593 -32.49 18.57 3.42
N GLU A 594 -31.99 19.49 2.59
CA GLU A 594 -32.76 20.07 1.47
C GLU A 594 -33.15 19.00 0.45
N ARG A 595 -32.25 18.06 0.16
CA ARG A 595 -32.50 16.93 -0.75
C ARG A 595 -33.61 16.02 -0.23
N GLU A 596 -33.52 15.58 1.03
CA GLU A 596 -34.52 14.67 1.62
C GLU A 596 -35.89 15.34 1.77
N MET A 597 -35.92 16.63 2.09
CA MET A 597 -37.17 17.41 2.12
C MET A 597 -37.79 17.53 0.72
N ALA A 598 -36.98 17.77 -0.32
CA ALA A 598 -37.47 17.82 -1.69
C ALA A 598 -38.03 16.46 -2.15
N MET A 599 -37.35 15.36 -1.84
CA MET A 599 -37.84 14.00 -2.14
C MET A 599 -39.14 13.67 -1.40
N SER A 600 -39.28 14.10 -0.14
CA SER A 600 -40.51 13.91 0.64
C SER A 600 -41.69 14.73 0.13
N SER A 601 -41.45 15.84 -0.58
CA SER A 601 -42.49 16.70 -1.16
C SER A 601 -43.01 16.24 -2.54
N VAL A 602 -42.36 15.24 -3.15
CA VAL A 602 -42.68 14.69 -4.48
C VAL A 602 -43.46 13.36 -4.40
N CYS A 603 -43.63 12.79 -3.20
CA CYS A 603 -44.40 11.58 -2.94
C CYS A 603 -45.82 11.84 -2.43
#